data_AF-A0A136MCC8-F1
#
_entry.id   AF-A0A136MCC8-F1
#
_cell.length_a   1.000
_cell.length_b   1.000
_cell.length_c   1.000
_cell.angle_alpha   90.00
_cell.angle_beta   90.00
_cell.angle_gamma   90.00
#
_symmetry.space_group_name_H-M   'P 1'
#
loop_
_entity.id
_entity.type
_entity.pdbx_description
1 polymer ?
#
loop_
_entity_poly.entity_id
_entity_poly.type
_entity_poly.pdbx_seq_one_letter_code
_entity_poly.pdbx_strand_id
1 'polypeptide(L)' 'MSIRKIDILNFITDFRKAPNEIKSLSELKEHLKVTDDSALLSMLEEMKQLRTLREVEKNGERAFQVTAK' A
#
# COMPACT_ATOMS: atom_id res chain seq x y z
N MET A 1 -5.74 -14.60 8.84
CA MET A 1 -5.88 -14.44 7.38
C MET A 1 -4.51 -14.19 6.80
N SER A 2 -4.18 -14.74 5.64
CA SER A 2 -2.93 -14.42 4.94
C SER A 2 -3.18 -13.18 4.06
N ILE A 3 -2.35 -12.15 4.24
CA ILE A 3 -2.41 -10.91 3.46
C ILE A 3 -1.82 -11.19 2.07
N ARG A 4 -2.47 -10.72 1.00
CA ARG A 4 -1.94 -10.84 -0.36
C ARG A 4 -1.64 -9.46 -0.94
N LYS A 5 -0.63 -9.37 -1.82
CA LYS A 5 -0.25 -8.11 -2.50
C LYS A 5 -1.43 -7.49 -3.26
N ILE A 6 -2.31 -8.32 -3.79
CA ILE A 6 -3.52 -7.88 -4.50
C ILE A 6 -4.50 -7.12 -3.59
N ASP A 7 -4.56 -7.47 -2.29
CA ASP A 7 -5.43 -6.78 -1.35
C ASP A 7 -4.94 -5.35 -1.09
N ILE A 8 -3.61 -5.15 -1.02
CA ILE A 8 -2.96 -3.82 -0.96
C ILE A 8 -3.26 -3.02 -2.24
N LEU A 9 -3.05 -3.62 -3.42
CA LEU A 9 -3.28 -2.95 -4.70
C LEU A 9 -4.73 -2.53 -4.87
N ASN A 10 -5.69 -3.39 -4.53
CA ASN A 10 -7.12 -3.08 -4.63
C ASN A 10 -7.55 -1.95 -3.70
N PHE A 11 -6.90 -1.81 -2.54
CA PHE A 11 -7.23 -0.74 -1.60
C PHE A 11 -6.66 0.62 -2.01
N ILE A 12 -5.48 0.63 -2.65
CA ILE A 12 -4.83 1.86 -3.13
C ILE A 12 -5.37 2.30 -4.50
N THR A 13 -5.73 1.34 -5.36
CA THR A 13 -6.13 1.61 -6.74
C THR A 13 -7.61 1.95 -6.82
N ASP A 14 -7.94 3.16 -7.29
CA ASP A 14 -9.27 3.46 -7.81
C ASP A 14 -9.20 3.33 -9.33
N PHE A 15 -9.65 2.20 -9.88
CA PHE A 15 -9.64 1.94 -11.31
C PHE A 15 -10.47 2.94 -12.14
N ARG A 16 -11.28 3.79 -11.49
CA ARG A 16 -12.09 4.83 -12.13
C ARG A 16 -11.47 6.22 -12.05
N LYS A 17 -10.39 6.42 -11.28
CA LYS A 17 -9.76 7.72 -11.06
C LYS A 17 -8.23 7.65 -11.09
N ALA A 18 -7.64 8.50 -11.92
CA ALA A 18 -6.21 8.81 -11.88
C ALA A 18 -5.99 10.23 -11.31
N PRO A 19 -5.00 10.45 -10.43
CA PRO A 19 -4.07 9.45 -9.91
C PRO A 19 -4.72 8.50 -8.87
N ASN A 20 -4.17 7.30 -8.73
CA ASN A 20 -4.55 6.35 -7.67
C ASN A 20 -4.48 7.00 -6.29
N GLU A 21 -5.26 6.51 -5.33
CA GLU A 21 -5.27 7.08 -4.00
C GLU A 21 -3.91 6.92 -3.30
N ILE A 22 -3.63 7.80 -2.35
CA ILE A 22 -2.47 7.69 -1.46
C ILE A 22 -2.98 7.19 -0.13
N LYS A 23 -2.56 5.98 0.28
CA LYS A 23 -2.95 5.36 1.55
C LYS A 23 -1.77 5.33 2.50
N SER A 24 -1.97 5.81 3.72
CA SER A 24 -0.96 5.74 4.77
C SER A 24 -0.72 4.30 5.23
N LEU A 25 0.41 4.06 5.89
CA LEU A 25 0.72 2.77 6.47
C LEU A 25 -0.34 2.35 7.50
N SER A 26 -0.83 3.28 8.31
CA SER A 26 -1.91 3.06 9.27
C SER A 26 -3.22 2.69 8.58
N GLU A 27 -3.60 3.38 7.48
CA GLU A 27 -4.79 3.02 6.69
C GLU A 27 -4.69 1.59 6.14
N LEU A 28 -3.50 1.17 5.69
CA LEU A 28 -3.25 -0.18 5.20
C LEU A 28 -3.36 -1.24 6.30
N LYS A 29 -2.78 -0.97 7.48
CA LYS A 29 -2.84 -1.88 8.63
C LYS A 29 -4.27 -2.09 9.09
N GLU A 30 -5.04 -1.01 9.18
CA GLU A 30 -6.45 -1.06 9.57
C GLU A 30 -7.29 -1.84 8.54
N HIS A 31 -7.12 -1.55 7.25
CA HIS A 31 -7.84 -2.23 6.17
C HIS A 31 -7.57 -3.74 6.15
N LEU A 32 -6.30 -4.12 6.28
CA LEU A 32 -5.85 -5.52 6.20
C LEU A 32 -5.94 -6.26 7.54
N LYS A 33 -6.39 -5.57 8.61
CA LYS A 33 -6.51 -6.09 9.98
C LYS A 33 -5.23 -6.76 10.46
N VAL A 34 -4.10 -6.11 10.23
CA VAL A 34 -2.76 -6.63 10.53
C VAL A 34 -2.40 -6.31 11.97
N THR A 35 -2.05 -7.34 12.74
CA THR A 35 -1.50 -7.20 14.10
C THR A 35 0.01 -7.35 14.15
N ASP A 36 0.62 -8.01 13.14
CA ASP A 36 2.07 -8.15 12.98
C ASP A 36 2.51 -7.49 11.67
N ASP A 37 3.21 -6.37 11.80
CA ASP A 37 3.60 -5.52 10.69
C ASP A 37 4.77 -6.08 9.88
N SER A 38 5.50 -7.08 10.39
CA SER A 38 6.72 -7.58 9.75
C SER A 38 6.46 -8.09 8.32
N ALA A 39 5.40 -8.88 8.15
CA ALA A 39 4.98 -9.42 6.86
C ALA A 39 4.50 -8.31 5.90
N LEU A 40 3.70 -7.36 6.41
CA LEU A 40 3.19 -6.24 5.62
C LEU A 40 4.34 -5.35 5.13
N LEU A 41 5.27 -4.99 6.01
CA LEU A 41 6.41 -4.15 5.68
C LEU A 41 7.32 -4.82 4.65
N SER A 42 7.61 -6.12 4.82
CA SER A 42 8.40 -6.88 3.83
C SER A 42 7.73 -6.89 2.45
N MET A 43 6.41 -7.08 2.40
CA MET A 43 5.64 -7.02 1.15
C MET A 43 5.66 -5.64 0.51
N LEU A 44 5.49 -4.57 1.30
CA LEU A 44 5.53 -3.20 0.80
C LEU A 44 6.90 -2.84 0.22
N GLU A 45 7.99 -3.28 0.86
CA GLU A 45 9.34 -3.09 0.33
C GLU A 45 9.56 -3.87 -0.97
N GLU A 46 9.11 -5.12 -1.07
CA GLU A 46 9.19 -5.88 -2.32
C GLU A 46 8.39 -5.20 -3.44
N MET A 47 7.19 -4.71 -3.14
CA MET A 47 6.34 -4.00 -4.10
C MET A 47 6.96 -2.68 -4.57
N LYS A 48 7.69 -1.97 -3.69
CA LYS A 48 8.50 -0.80 -4.07
C LYS A 48 9.66 -1.17 -4.99
N GLN A 49 10.38 -2.26 -4.69
CA GLN A 49 11.48 -2.75 -5.54
C GLN A 49 10.98 -3.13 -6.94
N LEU A 50 9.79 -3.74 -7.03
CA LEU A 50 9.12 -4.06 -8.29
C LEU A 50 8.50 -2.85 -8.99
N ARG A 51 8.61 -1.64 -8.41
CA ARG A 51 8.01 -0.40 -8.93
C ARG A 51 6.51 -0.55 -9.20
N THR A 52 5.82 -1.26 -8.32
CA THR A 52 4.35 -1.35 -8.30
C THR A 52 3.74 -0.32 -7.35
N LEU A 53 4.47 0.01 -6.28
CA LEU A 53 4.17 1.09 -5.35
C LEU A 53 5.32 2.10 -5.34
N ARG A 54 4.99 3.36 -5.10
CA ARG A 54 5.93 4.36 -4.62
C ARG A 54 5.59 4.73 -3.19
N GLU A 55 6.62 4.90 -2.38
CA GLU A 55 6.48 5.47 -1.04
C GLU A 55 6.50 6.99 -1.14
N VAL A 56 5.58 7.62 -0.41
CA VAL A 56 5.42 9.06 -0.27
C VAL A 56 5.16 9.39 1.19
N GLU A 57 5.27 10.67 1.56
CA GLU A 57 4.87 11.12 2.89
C GLU A 57 3.47 11.75 2.82
N LYS A 58 2.58 11.35 3.73
CA LYS A 58 1.23 11.92 3.89
C LYS A 58 1.02 12.20 5.37
N ASN A 59 0.83 13.47 5.73
CA ASN A 59 0.59 13.90 7.12
C ASN A 59 1.68 13.44 8.12
N GLY A 60 2.96 13.42 7.71
CA GLY A 60 4.07 12.96 8.56
C GLY A 60 4.16 11.44 8.72
N GLU A 61 3.38 10.66 7.97
CA GLU A 61 3.41 9.20 7.95
C GLU A 61 3.86 8.68 6.58
N ARG A 62 4.53 7.51 6.58
CA ARG A 62 4.77 6.71 5.38
C ARG A 62 3.44 6.38 4.72
N ALA A 63 3.35 6.65 3.42
CA ALA A 63 2.18 6.36 2.62
C ALA A 63 2.59 5.79 1.27
N PHE A 64 1.65 5.14 0.61
CA PHE A 64 1.90 4.36 -0.59
C PHE A 64 0.89 4.73 -1.67
N GLN A 65 1.39 4.79 -2.89
CA GLN A 65 0.58 5.02 -4.08
C GLN A 65 0.99 4.02 -5.16
N VAL A 66 -0.01 3.48 -5.86
CA VAL A 66 0.25 2.62 -7.02
C VAL A 66 0.81 3.45 -8.16
N THR A 67 1.97 3.03 -8.64
CA THR A 67 2.61 3.62 -9.83
C THR A 67 1.95 3.04 -11.06
N ALA A 68 0.88 3.70 -11.54
CA ALA A 68 0.36 3.43 -12.87
C ALA A 68 1.42 3.87 -13.90
N LYS A 69 1.80 2.97 -14.79
CA LYS A 69 2.41 3.32 -16.08
C LYS A 69 1.33 3.29 -17.13
#